data_AF-Q55EY1-F1
#
_entry.id   AF-Q55EY1-F1
#
_cell.length_a   1.000
_cell.length_b   1.000
_cell.length_c   1.000
_cell.angle_alpha   90.00
_cell.angle_beta   90.00
_cell.angle_gamma   90.00
#
_symmetry.space_group_name_H-M   'P 1'
#
loop_
_entity.id
_entity.type
_entity.pdbx_description
1 polymer ?
#
loop_
_entity_poly.entity_id
_entity_poly.type
_entity_poly.pdbx_seq_one_letter_code
_entity_poly.pdbx_strand_id
1 'polypeptide(L)'
;MKFNSISPNKQHHTGFTTSNNENLNQQLNQVLILLQTLQSQAKKIASFQNQTYEWNLKHHQNLKNVLKSFNRLNSIIDSKGSNNELNEKDNNEFENGVTFHQKIINTYDPLDPFSEELENLIMQIDRGLFHQLRDDSLEIIYPFILKWLKENNSLVLSLVLIWESSTKFHYLLNKKKFKEINKKILDCIVDYENKGIISTLINQNEFPFSDDEYNNLKKFLNDYS
;
A
#
# COMPACT_ATOMS: atom_id res chain seq x y z
N MET A 1 68.84 80.40 -23.53
CA MET A 1 68.71 79.11 -24.24
C MET A 1 69.05 77.97 -23.28
N LYS A 2 68.04 77.26 -22.79
CA LYS A 2 68.10 75.88 -22.23
C LYS A 2 66.64 75.48 -21.97
N PHE A 3 66.01 74.91 -23.00
CA PHE A 3 64.69 74.30 -22.89
C PHE A 3 64.89 72.90 -22.31
N ASN A 4 64.56 72.73 -21.03
CA ASN A 4 64.47 71.40 -20.44
C ASN A 4 63.10 70.82 -20.82
N SER A 5 63.13 69.91 -21.79
CA SER A 5 62.05 69.06 -22.23
C SER A 5 61.60 68.14 -21.09
N ILE A 6 60.39 68.38 -20.58
CA ILE A 6 59.71 67.42 -19.69
C ILE A 6 59.13 66.33 -20.59
N SER A 7 59.66 65.12 -20.45
CA SER A 7 59.23 63.93 -21.18
C SER A 7 57.76 63.59 -20.87
N PRO A 8 56.93 63.29 -21.88
CA PRO A 8 55.54 62.92 -21.68
C PRO A 8 55.44 61.54 -21.04
N ASN A 9 54.77 61.51 -19.89
CA ASN A 9 54.53 60.32 -19.10
C ASN A 9 53.63 59.37 -19.90
N LYS A 10 54.18 58.19 -20.27
CA LYS A 10 53.46 57.11 -20.93
C LYS A 10 52.35 56.62 -20.01
N GLN A 11 51.12 57.04 -20.26
CA GLN A 11 49.95 56.38 -19.68
C GLN A 11 49.80 55.03 -20.36
N HIS A 12 50.27 54.01 -19.66
CA HIS A 12 50.12 52.61 -20.02
C HIS A 12 48.64 52.21 -19.97
N HIS A 13 48.17 51.71 -21.11
CA HIS A 13 46.91 51.00 -21.32
C HIS A 13 46.55 50.04 -20.19
N THR A 14 45.53 50.38 -19.40
CA THR A 14 44.73 49.44 -18.62
C THR A 14 43.43 49.15 -19.38
N GLY A 15 43.52 48.48 -20.53
CA GLY A 15 42.38 48.18 -21.40
C GLY A 15 41.88 46.74 -21.34
N PHE A 16 42.42 45.88 -20.47
CA PHE A 16 42.26 44.42 -20.60
C PHE A 16 41.23 43.76 -19.66
N THR A 17 40.45 44.50 -18.87
CA THR A 17 39.54 43.90 -17.87
C THR A 17 38.07 43.80 -18.30
N THR A 18 37.60 44.55 -19.29
CA THR A 18 36.17 44.57 -19.66
C THR A 18 35.74 43.36 -20.51
N SER A 19 36.58 42.92 -21.45
CA SER A 19 36.27 41.81 -22.37
C SER A 19 36.01 40.46 -21.65
N ASN A 20 36.74 40.18 -20.57
CA ASN A 20 36.55 38.92 -19.83
C ASN A 20 35.22 38.90 -19.07
N ASN A 21 34.79 40.04 -18.53
CA ASN A 21 33.52 40.14 -17.82
C ASN A 21 32.32 40.01 -18.77
N GLU A 22 32.40 40.54 -19.99
CA GLU A 22 31.33 40.38 -20.98
C GLU A 22 31.16 38.92 -21.41
N ASN A 23 32.26 38.20 -21.64
CA ASN A 23 32.22 36.78 -21.99
C ASN A 23 31.63 35.93 -20.85
N LEU A 24 32.06 36.18 -19.61
CA LEU A 24 31.52 35.49 -18.43
C LEU A 24 30.02 35.77 -18.25
N ASN A 25 29.57 37.01 -18.44
CA ASN A 25 28.14 37.36 -18.40
C ASN A 25 27.32 36.66 -19.49
N GLN A 26 27.86 36.53 -20.70
CA GLN A 26 27.21 35.78 -21.78
C GLN A 26 27.09 34.28 -21.45
N GLN A 27 28.16 33.68 -20.91
CA GLN A 27 28.14 32.27 -20.49
C GLN A 27 27.13 32.04 -19.35
N LEU A 28 27.09 32.93 -18.35
CA LEU A 28 26.11 32.86 -17.26
C LEU A 28 24.67 32.98 -17.78
N ASN A 29 24.41 33.89 -18.72
CA ASN A 29 23.10 34.01 -19.35
C ASN A 29 22.69 32.74 -20.13
N GLN A 30 23.63 32.11 -20.84
CA GLN A 30 23.36 30.84 -21.52
C GLN A 30 23.02 29.71 -20.53
N VAL A 31 23.76 29.61 -19.42
CA VAL A 31 23.47 28.64 -18.35
C VAL A 31 22.10 28.89 -17.71
N LEU A 32 21.74 30.15 -17.50
CA LEU A 32 20.42 30.53 -16.96
C LEU A 32 19.28 30.07 -17.89
N ILE A 33 19.42 30.29 -19.20
CA ILE A 33 18.43 29.87 -20.21
C ILE A 33 18.30 28.34 -20.24
N LEU A 34 19.43 27.61 -20.14
CA LEU A 34 19.44 26.15 -20.07
C LEU A 34 18.70 25.64 -18.82
N LEU A 35 18.94 26.24 -17.65
CA LEU A 35 18.26 25.88 -16.41
C LEU A 35 16.76 26.15 -16.48
N GLN A 36 16.34 27.28 -17.05
CA GLN A 36 14.92 27.58 -17.25
C GLN A 36 14.26 26.58 -18.21
N THR A 37 14.97 26.16 -19.26
CA THR A 37 14.50 25.14 -20.21
C THR A 37 14.34 23.79 -19.53
N LEU A 38 15.32 23.36 -18.74
CA LEU A 38 15.25 22.12 -17.95
C LEU A 38 14.10 22.16 -16.95
N GLN A 39 13.89 23.28 -16.25
CA GLN A 39 12.77 23.45 -15.33
C GLN A 39 11.41 23.33 -16.05
N SER A 40 11.29 23.92 -17.24
CA SER A 40 10.08 23.83 -18.06
C SER A 40 9.83 22.39 -18.54
N GLN A 41 10.86 21.68 -18.97
CA GLN A 41 10.77 20.28 -19.37
C GLN A 41 10.40 19.37 -18.20
N ALA A 42 11.00 19.57 -17.02
CA ALA A 42 10.67 18.82 -15.81
C ALA A 42 9.19 19.01 -15.42
N LYS A 43 8.66 20.23 -15.50
CA LYS A 43 7.23 20.49 -15.28
C LYS A 43 6.34 19.77 -16.29
N LYS A 44 6.71 19.73 -17.57
CA LYS A 44 5.98 18.97 -18.60
C LYS A 44 5.98 17.48 -18.29
N ILE A 45 7.12 16.90 -17.94
CA ILE A 45 7.25 15.48 -17.59
C ILE A 45 6.37 15.14 -16.38
N ALA A 46 6.40 15.96 -15.33
CA ALA A 46 5.55 15.77 -14.15
C ALA A 46 4.05 15.82 -14.52
N SER A 47 3.65 16.76 -15.38
CA SER A 47 2.28 16.83 -15.90
C SER A 47 1.88 15.56 -16.67
N PHE A 48 2.74 15.06 -17.56
CA PHE A 48 2.51 13.81 -18.30
C PHE A 48 2.42 12.59 -17.39
N GLN A 49 3.26 12.51 -16.35
CA GLN A 49 3.21 11.43 -15.37
C GLN A 49 1.89 11.44 -14.60
N ASN A 50 1.42 12.60 -14.15
CA ASN A 50 0.13 12.73 -13.48
C ASN A 50 -1.04 12.34 -14.40
N GLN A 51 -1.04 12.80 -15.65
CA GLN A 51 -2.07 12.41 -16.63
C GLN A 51 -2.05 10.92 -16.93
N THR A 52 -0.86 10.32 -17.06
CA THR A 52 -0.71 8.88 -17.29
C THR A 52 -1.21 8.07 -16.09
N TYR A 53 -0.93 8.54 -14.87
CA TYR A 53 -1.43 7.95 -13.64
C TYR A 53 -2.96 8.00 -13.57
N GLU A 54 -3.57 9.17 -13.82
CA GLU A 54 -5.04 9.32 -13.86
C GLU A 54 -5.68 8.45 -14.94
N TRP A 55 -5.08 8.39 -16.13
CA TRP A 55 -5.56 7.54 -17.22
C TRP A 55 -5.49 6.05 -16.86
N ASN A 56 -4.36 5.60 -16.29
CA ASN A 56 -4.21 4.22 -15.83
C ASN A 56 -5.21 3.88 -14.73
N LEU A 57 -5.46 4.80 -13.80
CA LEU A 57 -6.45 4.63 -12.73
C LEU A 57 -7.86 4.47 -13.31
N LYS A 58 -8.25 5.34 -14.25
CA LYS A 58 -9.54 5.26 -14.95
C LYS A 58 -9.66 3.98 -15.77
N HIS A 59 -8.59 3.57 -16.46
CA HIS A 59 -8.56 2.32 -17.22
C HIS A 59 -8.75 1.11 -16.31
N HIS A 60 -8.09 1.08 -15.16
CA HIS A 60 -8.22 0.01 -14.19
C HIS A 60 -9.63 -0.08 -13.60
N GLN A 61 -10.27 1.07 -13.32
CA GLN A 61 -11.67 1.13 -12.88
C GLN A 61 -12.64 0.59 -13.94
N ASN A 62 -12.42 0.93 -15.22
CA ASN A 62 -13.21 0.40 -16.32
C ASN A 62 -13.06 -1.13 -16.44
N LEU A 63 -11.84 -1.67 -16.34
CA LEU A 63 -11.60 -3.11 -16.34
C LEU A 63 -12.31 -3.82 -15.19
N LYS A 64 -12.31 -3.22 -13.98
CA LYS A 64 -13.08 -3.75 -12.84
C LYS A 64 -14.59 -3.80 -13.13
N ASN A 65 -15.14 -2.75 -13.72
CA ASN A 65 -16.57 -2.71 -14.09
C ASN A 65 -16.92 -3.76 -15.14
N VAL A 66 -16.03 -3.97 -16.11
CA VAL A 66 -16.16 -5.05 -17.10
C VAL A 66 -16.14 -6.41 -16.40
N LEU A 67 -15.18 -6.65 -15.49
CA LEU A 67 -15.08 -7.91 -14.75
C LEU A 67 -16.31 -8.17 -13.88
N LYS A 68 -16.83 -7.14 -13.19
CA LYS A 68 -18.10 -7.21 -12.44
C LYS A 68 -19.28 -7.58 -13.33
N SER A 69 -19.33 -7.02 -14.54
CA SER A 69 -20.38 -7.33 -15.53
C SER A 69 -20.28 -8.77 -16.05
N PHE A 70 -19.08 -9.26 -16.32
CA PHE A 70 -18.85 -10.67 -16.68
C PHE A 70 -19.24 -11.62 -15.56
N ASN A 71 -18.87 -11.34 -14.31
CA ASN A 71 -19.26 -12.16 -13.16
C ASN A 71 -20.78 -12.20 -12.98
N ARG A 72 -21.47 -11.06 -13.18
CA ARG A 72 -22.94 -11.00 -13.16
C ARG A 72 -23.54 -11.83 -14.30
N LEU A 73 -22.99 -11.75 -15.50
CA LEU A 73 -23.39 -12.62 -16.62
C LEU A 73 -23.21 -14.10 -16.30
N ASN A 74 -22.08 -14.47 -15.70
CA ASN A 74 -21.80 -15.85 -15.31
C ASN A 74 -22.85 -16.36 -14.31
N SER A 75 -23.18 -15.55 -13.29
CA SER A 75 -24.22 -15.90 -12.32
C SER A 75 -25.62 -16.08 -12.95
N ILE A 76 -25.95 -15.32 -14.00
CA ILE A 76 -27.21 -15.46 -14.74
C ILE A 76 -27.23 -16.75 -15.59
N ILE A 77 -26.08 -17.13 -16.15
CA ILE A 77 -25.93 -18.39 -16.90
C ILE A 77 -26.07 -19.58 -15.95
N ASP A 78 -25.38 -19.53 -14.80
CA ASP A 78 -25.40 -20.60 -13.79
C ASP A 78 -26.81 -20.79 -13.20
N SER A 79 -27.54 -19.71 -12.95
CA SER A 79 -28.93 -19.76 -12.45
C SER A 79 -29.92 -20.28 -13.48
N LYS A 80 -29.76 -19.99 -14.78
CA LYS A 80 -30.63 -20.58 -15.82
C LYS A 80 -30.43 -22.08 -15.99
N GLY A 81 -29.24 -22.60 -15.66
CA GLY A 81 -28.98 -24.04 -15.65
C GLY A 81 -29.74 -24.79 -14.55
N SER A 82 -30.25 -24.10 -13.53
CA SER A 82 -30.85 -24.72 -12.34
C SER A 82 -32.38 -24.57 -12.25
N ASN A 83 -33.05 -24.13 -13.32
CA ASN A 83 -34.51 -24.17 -13.40
C ASN A 83 -34.99 -25.59 -13.79
N ASN A 84 -34.76 -26.55 -12.90
CA ASN A 84 -35.58 -27.75 -12.77
C ASN A 84 -35.99 -27.87 -11.30
N GLU A 85 -37.30 -27.77 -11.09
CA GLU A 85 -38.07 -28.26 -9.93
C GLU A 85 -37.93 -27.50 -8.59
N LEU A 86 -38.91 -26.60 -8.38
CA LEU A 86 -39.88 -26.63 -7.27
C LEU A 86 -39.32 -26.97 -5.87
N ASN A 87 -39.22 -25.96 -5.02
CA ASN A 87 -39.75 -26.03 -3.66
C ASN A 87 -39.96 -24.61 -3.10
N GLU A 88 -41.21 -24.17 -3.12
CA GLU A 88 -41.73 -23.15 -2.22
C GLU A 88 -41.61 -23.66 -0.78
N LYS A 89 -40.82 -22.98 0.06
CA LYS A 89 -41.11 -22.82 1.50
C LYS A 89 -40.22 -21.76 2.14
N ASP A 90 -40.90 -20.83 2.79
CA ASP A 90 -40.46 -19.97 3.89
C ASP A 90 -39.45 -18.84 3.58
N ASN A 91 -40.05 -17.72 3.15
CA ASN A 91 -39.81 -16.36 3.62
C ASN A 91 -38.80 -16.21 4.78
N ASN A 92 -37.57 -15.86 4.45
CA ASN A 92 -36.94 -14.61 4.90
C ASN A 92 -35.56 -14.51 4.25
N GLU A 93 -35.47 -13.63 3.26
CA GLU A 93 -34.24 -12.92 2.90
C GLU A 93 -32.99 -13.81 2.80
N PHE A 94 -32.96 -14.65 1.76
CA PHE A 94 -31.71 -14.83 1.04
C PHE A 94 -31.27 -13.44 0.59
N GLU A 95 -30.56 -12.68 1.43
CA GLU A 95 -29.65 -11.62 1.01
C GLU A 95 -28.56 -12.28 0.15
N ASN A 96 -28.98 -12.62 -1.07
CA ASN A 96 -28.24 -12.92 -2.29
C ASN A 96 -26.96 -13.74 -2.17
N GLY A 97 -26.90 -14.85 -1.41
CA GLY A 97 -25.82 -15.85 -1.59
C GLY A 97 -24.37 -15.31 -1.53
N VAL A 98 -24.18 -14.09 -1.00
CA VAL A 98 -22.91 -13.37 -1.09
C VAL A 98 -22.06 -13.87 0.08
N THR A 99 -21.08 -14.70 -0.25
CA THR A 99 -20.08 -15.18 0.71
C THR A 99 -19.35 -14.02 1.39
N PHE A 100 -18.84 -14.24 2.60
CA PHE A 100 -18.08 -13.22 3.33
C PHE A 100 -16.86 -12.72 2.53
N HIS A 101 -16.18 -13.62 1.80
CA HIS A 101 -15.15 -13.24 0.82
C HIS A 101 -15.65 -12.19 -0.17
N GLN A 102 -16.83 -12.40 -0.77
CA GLN A 102 -17.40 -11.46 -1.74
C GLN A 102 -17.77 -10.13 -1.09
N LYS A 103 -18.21 -10.12 0.19
CA LYS A 103 -18.43 -8.87 0.95
C LYS A 103 -17.13 -8.08 1.08
N ILE A 104 -16.03 -8.71 1.52
CA ILE A 104 -14.70 -8.09 1.61
C ILE A 104 -14.27 -7.49 0.27
N ILE A 105 -14.37 -8.25 -0.82
CA ILE A 105 -13.97 -7.80 -2.16
C ILE A 105 -14.84 -6.63 -2.65
N ASN A 106 -16.13 -6.62 -2.31
CA ASN A 106 -17.05 -5.56 -2.73
C ASN A 106 -16.83 -4.25 -1.95
N THR A 107 -16.52 -4.34 -0.66
CA THR A 107 -16.27 -3.19 0.22
C THR A 107 -14.87 -2.60 0.04
N TYR A 108 -13.89 -3.40 -0.40
CA TYR A 108 -12.52 -2.94 -0.60
C TYR A 108 -12.37 -1.90 -1.72
N ASP A 109 -11.98 -0.68 -1.33
CA ASP A 109 -11.55 0.38 -2.23
C ASP A 109 -10.01 0.51 -2.21
N PRO A 110 -9.29 0.28 -3.32
CA PRO A 110 -7.85 0.51 -3.38
C PRO A 110 -7.42 1.96 -3.13
N LEU A 111 -8.32 2.94 -3.28
CA LEU A 111 -8.05 4.35 -2.98
C LEU A 111 -8.15 4.64 -1.47
N ASP A 112 -8.93 3.83 -0.75
CA ASP A 112 -9.07 3.88 0.70
C ASP A 112 -9.02 2.45 1.28
N PRO A 113 -7.84 1.81 1.27
CA PRO A 113 -7.70 0.40 1.64
C PRO A 113 -7.99 0.14 3.13
N PHE A 114 -8.09 1.18 3.94
CA PHE A 114 -8.37 1.13 5.37
C PHE A 114 -9.70 1.82 5.74
N SER A 115 -10.69 1.75 4.85
CA SER A 115 -12.01 2.33 5.10
C SER A 115 -12.65 1.75 6.37
N GLU A 116 -13.39 2.57 7.10
CA GLU A 116 -14.06 2.19 8.35
C GLU A 116 -15.09 1.07 8.12
N GLU A 117 -15.80 1.10 6.99
CA GLU A 117 -16.75 0.05 6.61
C GLU A 117 -16.05 -1.31 6.46
N LEU A 118 -14.89 -1.35 5.80
CA LEU A 118 -14.11 -2.56 5.65
C LEU A 118 -13.54 -3.01 7.00
N GLU A 119 -13.04 -2.10 7.82
CA GLU A 119 -12.53 -2.40 9.16
C GLU A 119 -13.61 -3.06 10.04
N ASN A 120 -14.80 -2.45 10.08
CA ASN A 120 -15.96 -2.96 10.81
C ASN A 120 -16.42 -4.33 10.29
N LEU A 121 -16.32 -4.57 8.99
CA LEU A 121 -16.62 -5.87 8.40
C LEU A 121 -15.61 -6.93 8.82
N ILE A 122 -14.30 -6.63 8.79
CA ILE A 122 -13.24 -7.58 9.20
C ILE A 122 -13.30 -7.86 10.71
N MET A 123 -13.68 -6.87 11.53
CA MET A 123 -13.87 -7.06 12.98
C MET A 123 -14.96 -8.06 13.34
N GLN A 124 -15.91 -8.34 12.43
CA GLN A 124 -16.97 -9.32 12.63
C GLN A 124 -16.54 -10.75 12.30
N ILE A 125 -15.29 -10.98 11.86
CA ILE A 125 -14.82 -12.30 11.48
C ILE A 125 -14.86 -13.24 12.69
N ASP A 126 -15.70 -14.26 12.58
CA ASP A 126 -15.65 -15.45 13.41
C ASP A 126 -14.98 -16.61 12.65
N ARG A 127 -14.88 -17.77 13.32
CA ARG A 127 -14.31 -18.98 12.72
C ARG A 127 -15.05 -19.38 11.44
N GLY A 128 -16.38 -19.33 11.41
CA GLY A 128 -17.17 -19.73 10.25
C GLY A 128 -16.97 -18.81 9.05
N LEU A 129 -16.93 -17.50 9.29
CA LEU A 129 -16.67 -16.47 8.28
C LEU A 129 -15.23 -16.54 7.76
N PHE A 130 -14.26 -16.82 8.63
CA PHE A 130 -12.87 -17.02 8.22
C PHE A 130 -12.73 -18.19 7.22
N HIS A 131 -13.50 -19.26 7.39
CA HIS A 131 -13.48 -20.40 6.47
C HIS A 131 -13.99 -20.03 5.07
N GLN A 132 -14.81 -18.98 4.93
CA GLN A 132 -15.29 -18.50 3.64
C GLN A 132 -14.26 -17.64 2.89
N LEU A 133 -13.20 -17.17 3.57
CA LEU A 133 -12.15 -16.36 2.95
C LEU A 133 -11.38 -17.16 1.88
N ARG A 134 -10.96 -16.45 0.85
CA ARG A 134 -10.04 -16.90 -0.21
C ARG A 134 -8.77 -16.03 -0.21
N ASP A 135 -7.79 -16.39 -1.03
CA ASP A 135 -6.52 -15.69 -1.19
C ASP A 135 -6.70 -14.17 -1.28
N ASP A 136 -7.48 -13.69 -2.25
CA ASP A 136 -7.64 -12.25 -2.52
C ASP A 136 -8.21 -11.48 -1.32
N SER A 137 -9.16 -12.05 -0.59
CA SER A 137 -9.69 -11.43 0.63
C SER A 137 -8.65 -11.42 1.75
N LEU A 138 -7.82 -12.46 1.86
CA LEU A 138 -6.75 -12.47 2.84
C LEU A 138 -5.69 -11.41 2.52
N GLU A 139 -5.39 -11.19 1.24
CA GLU A 139 -4.44 -10.14 0.84
C GLU A 139 -4.90 -8.73 1.24
N ILE A 140 -6.22 -8.53 1.33
CA ILE A 140 -6.84 -7.29 1.83
C ILE A 140 -6.82 -7.24 3.36
N ILE A 141 -7.12 -8.36 4.04
CA ILE A 141 -7.23 -8.43 5.50
C ILE A 141 -5.86 -8.33 6.19
N TYR A 142 -4.82 -8.95 5.62
CA TYR A 142 -3.52 -9.08 6.29
C TYR A 142 -2.86 -7.74 6.66
N PRO A 143 -2.93 -6.68 5.82
CA PRO A 143 -2.51 -5.34 6.21
C PRO A 143 -3.26 -4.76 7.42
N PHE A 144 -4.56 -5.06 7.62
CA PHE A 144 -5.31 -4.62 8.79
C PHE A 144 -4.78 -5.26 10.07
N ILE A 145 -4.46 -6.55 10.02
CA ILE A 145 -3.85 -7.25 11.16
C ILE A 145 -2.59 -6.52 11.62
N LEU A 146 -1.71 -6.13 10.69
CA LEU A 146 -0.51 -5.37 11.03
C LEU A 146 -0.85 -3.97 11.59
N LYS A 147 -1.86 -3.28 11.03
CA LYS A 147 -2.32 -1.98 11.55
C LYS A 147 -2.77 -2.10 13.01
N TRP A 148 -3.63 -3.08 13.29
CA TRP A 148 -4.16 -3.36 14.63
C TRP A 148 -3.08 -3.69 15.65
N LEU A 149 -2.09 -4.52 15.27
CA LEU A 149 -0.90 -4.80 16.08
C LEU A 149 0.05 -3.61 16.28
N LYS A 150 -0.06 -2.54 15.51
CA LYS A 150 0.74 -1.32 15.76
C LYS A 150 0.01 -0.35 16.66
N GLU A 151 -1.31 -0.32 16.56
CA GLU A 151 -2.17 0.59 17.31
C GLU A 151 -2.63 0.01 18.65
N ASN A 152 -2.28 -1.26 18.94
CA ASN A 152 -2.77 -2.04 20.08
C ASN A 152 -4.29 -2.20 20.11
N ASN A 153 -4.94 -2.07 18.95
CA ASN A 153 -6.36 -2.27 18.78
C ASN A 153 -6.60 -3.76 18.48
N SER A 154 -7.55 -4.40 19.16
CA SER A 154 -7.98 -5.78 18.88
C SER A 154 -6.82 -6.80 18.77
N LEU A 155 -5.89 -6.76 19.74
CA LEU A 155 -4.71 -7.63 19.78
C LEU A 155 -5.06 -9.12 19.70
N VAL A 156 -6.02 -9.58 20.52
CA VAL A 156 -6.45 -10.99 20.55
C VAL A 156 -6.99 -11.42 19.19
N LEU A 157 -7.85 -10.62 18.56
CA LEU A 157 -8.38 -10.92 17.22
C LEU A 157 -7.24 -10.98 16.20
N SER A 158 -6.32 -10.01 16.23
CA SER A 158 -5.17 -9.97 15.32
C SER A 158 -4.34 -11.24 15.44
N LEU A 159 -4.03 -11.66 16.68
CA LEU A 159 -3.31 -12.89 16.96
C LEU A 159 -4.04 -14.11 16.38
N VAL A 160 -5.34 -14.28 16.70
CA VAL A 160 -6.17 -15.38 16.18
C VAL A 160 -6.16 -15.41 14.65
N LEU A 161 -6.32 -14.26 14.00
CA LEU A 161 -6.34 -14.19 12.53
C LEU A 161 -4.98 -14.56 11.93
N ILE A 162 -3.85 -14.18 12.54
CA ILE A 162 -2.52 -14.61 12.05
C ILE A 162 -2.39 -16.12 12.18
N TRP A 163 -2.79 -16.69 13.31
CA TRP A 163 -2.75 -18.13 13.52
C TRP A 163 -3.59 -18.88 12.49
N GLU A 164 -4.86 -18.53 12.36
CA GLU A 164 -5.77 -19.14 11.38
C GLU A 164 -5.28 -18.93 9.93
N SER A 165 -4.61 -17.81 9.66
CA SER A 165 -3.99 -17.57 8.35
C SER A 165 -2.75 -18.44 8.13
N SER A 166 -1.96 -18.68 9.18
CA SER A 166 -0.79 -19.54 9.13
C SER A 166 -1.16 -21.00 8.89
N THR A 167 -2.31 -21.45 9.38
CA THR A 167 -2.78 -22.83 9.17
C THR A 167 -3.41 -22.99 7.78
N LYS A 168 -4.36 -22.12 7.41
CA LYS A 168 -5.15 -22.23 6.17
C LYS A 168 -4.40 -21.74 4.93
N PHE A 169 -3.62 -20.67 5.05
CA PHE A 169 -3.02 -19.95 3.93
C PHE A 169 -1.47 -19.88 3.99
N HIS A 170 -0.83 -20.87 4.62
CA HIS A 170 0.65 -20.94 4.74
C HIS A 170 1.39 -20.67 3.42
N TYR A 171 0.91 -21.23 2.30
CA TYR A 171 1.54 -21.05 0.99
C TYR A 171 1.49 -19.60 0.50
N LEU A 172 0.43 -18.87 0.83
CA LEU A 172 0.23 -17.48 0.45
C LEU A 172 1.18 -16.58 1.24
N LEU A 173 1.30 -16.83 2.54
CA LEU A 173 2.15 -16.06 3.46
C LEU A 173 3.65 -16.22 3.21
N ASN A 174 4.07 -17.21 2.42
CA ASN A 174 5.45 -17.37 1.96
C ASN A 174 5.79 -16.48 0.74
N LYS A 175 4.81 -15.82 0.11
CA LYS A 175 5.10 -14.91 -1.02
C LYS A 175 5.86 -13.67 -0.52
N LYS A 176 6.77 -13.15 -1.35
CA LYS A 176 7.67 -12.02 -1.03
C LYS A 176 6.97 -10.83 -0.34
N LYS A 177 5.79 -10.42 -0.84
CA LYS A 177 5.03 -9.30 -0.26
C LYS A 177 4.58 -9.53 1.18
N PHE A 178 4.26 -10.77 1.54
CA PHE A 178 3.83 -11.13 2.89
C PHE A 178 5.01 -11.32 3.82
N LYS A 179 6.20 -11.69 3.33
CA LYS A 179 7.40 -11.79 4.17
C LYS A 179 7.73 -10.49 4.89
N GLU A 180 7.66 -9.36 4.18
CA GLU A 180 7.87 -8.04 4.78
C GLU A 180 6.81 -7.71 5.84
N ILE A 181 5.57 -8.16 5.65
CA ILE A 181 4.50 -7.98 6.62
C ILE A 181 4.72 -8.91 7.83
N ASN A 182 5.05 -10.18 7.60
CA ASN A 182 5.34 -11.18 8.65
C ASN A 182 6.48 -10.71 9.55
N LYS A 183 7.55 -10.15 8.98
CA LYS A 183 8.64 -9.56 9.74
C LYS A 183 8.14 -8.46 10.68
N LYS A 184 7.35 -7.52 10.17
CA LYS A 184 6.78 -6.42 10.98
C LYS A 184 5.81 -6.93 12.04
N ILE A 185 5.02 -7.96 11.73
CA ILE A 185 4.13 -8.62 12.69
C ILE A 185 4.96 -9.25 13.80
N LEU A 186 6.03 -9.97 13.46
CA LEU A 186 6.92 -10.58 14.44
C LEU A 186 7.57 -9.53 15.34
N ASP A 187 8.05 -8.43 14.77
CA ASP A 187 8.61 -7.30 15.52
C ASP A 187 7.59 -6.74 16.52
N CYS A 188 6.32 -6.57 16.12
CA CYS A 188 5.23 -6.15 17.02
C CYS A 188 4.98 -7.17 18.14
N ILE A 189 4.96 -8.47 17.82
CA ILE A 189 4.76 -9.52 18.82
C ILE A 189 5.88 -9.54 19.85
N VAL A 190 7.15 -9.44 19.41
CA VAL A 190 8.31 -9.38 20.31
C VAL A 190 8.25 -8.12 21.19
N ASP A 191 7.84 -6.98 20.66
CA ASP A 191 7.62 -5.77 21.44
C ASP A 191 6.54 -5.96 22.53
N TYR A 192 5.46 -6.68 22.23
CA TYR A 192 4.43 -7.03 23.22
C TYR A 192 4.90 -8.00 24.30
N GLU A 193 5.76 -8.96 23.95
CA GLU A 193 6.42 -9.83 24.94
C GLU A 193 7.30 -9.00 25.88
N ASN A 194 8.13 -8.11 25.32
CA ASN A 194 9.02 -7.24 26.09
C ASN A 194 8.25 -6.27 27.02
N LYS A 195 7.06 -5.85 26.59
CA LYS A 195 6.15 -5.01 27.40
C LYS A 195 5.34 -5.80 28.42
N GLY A 196 5.42 -7.12 28.44
CA GLY A 196 4.64 -7.99 29.34
C GLY A 196 3.14 -8.04 29.02
N ILE A 197 2.73 -7.56 27.84
CA ILE A 197 1.31 -7.57 27.42
C ILE A 197 0.85 -9.00 27.20
N ILE A 198 1.67 -9.84 26.57
CA ILE A 198 1.36 -11.27 26.35
C ILE A 198 1.19 -11.99 27.68
N SER A 199 2.10 -11.80 28.64
CA SER A 199 1.97 -12.38 29.99
C SER A 199 0.71 -11.90 30.71
N THR A 200 0.32 -10.64 30.50
CA THR A 200 -0.91 -10.08 31.07
C THR A 200 -2.15 -10.79 30.51
N LEU A 201 -2.22 -10.98 29.19
CA LEU A 201 -3.32 -11.71 28.53
C LEU A 201 -3.41 -13.17 29.02
N ILE A 202 -2.26 -13.83 29.20
CA ILE A 202 -2.21 -15.20 29.72
C ILE A 202 -2.77 -15.24 31.15
N ASN A 203 -2.33 -14.33 32.01
CA ASN A 203 -2.80 -14.26 33.40
C ASN A 203 -4.29 -13.91 33.52
N GLN A 204 -4.85 -13.22 32.52
CA GLN A 204 -6.27 -12.88 32.45
C GLN A 204 -7.12 -13.98 31.78
N ASN A 205 -6.52 -15.07 31.30
CA ASN A 205 -7.18 -16.10 30.48
C ASN A 205 -7.82 -15.54 29.19
N GLU A 206 -7.29 -14.42 28.68
CA GLU A 206 -7.72 -13.81 27.42
C GLU A 206 -6.79 -14.19 26.25
N PHE A 207 -5.66 -14.84 26.56
CA PHE A 207 -4.73 -15.30 25.54
C PHE A 207 -5.32 -16.49 24.77
N PRO A 208 -5.41 -16.41 23.42
CA PRO A 208 -6.18 -17.37 22.63
C PRO A 208 -5.44 -18.68 22.34
N PHE A 209 -4.21 -18.85 22.84
CA PHE A 209 -3.33 -19.95 22.47
C PHE A 209 -2.76 -20.67 23.67
N SER A 210 -2.42 -21.94 23.47
CA SER A 210 -1.43 -22.63 24.29
C SER A 210 0.00 -22.11 24.02
N ASP A 211 0.92 -22.38 24.94
CA ASP A 211 2.34 -22.05 24.77
C ASP A 211 2.93 -22.68 23.50
N ASP A 212 2.54 -23.93 23.19
CA ASP A 212 3.00 -24.64 22.00
C ASP A 212 2.47 -24.00 20.71
N GLU A 213 1.19 -23.65 20.65
CA GLU A 213 0.60 -22.95 19.50
C GLU A 213 1.26 -21.59 19.28
N TYR A 214 1.48 -20.84 20.37
CA TYR A 214 2.14 -19.53 20.28
C TYR A 214 3.60 -19.63 19.82
N ASN A 215 4.35 -20.61 20.32
CA ASN A 215 5.72 -20.86 19.86
C ASN A 215 5.75 -21.30 18.39
N ASN A 216 4.79 -22.11 17.95
CA ASN A 216 4.65 -22.49 16.55
C ASN A 216 4.31 -21.29 15.66
N LEU A 217 3.45 -20.37 16.12
CA LEU A 217 3.14 -19.12 15.43
C LEU A 217 4.39 -18.25 15.25
N LYS A 218 5.18 -18.06 16.31
CA LYS A 218 6.44 -17.30 16.23
C LYS A 218 7.43 -17.95 15.27
N LYS A 219 7.58 -19.27 15.35
CA LYS A 219 8.44 -20.03 14.44
C LYS A 219 7.99 -19.85 12.98
N PHE A 220 6.70 -19.97 12.72
CA PHE A 220 6.12 -19.71 11.40
C PHE A 220 6.49 -18.31 10.90
N LEU A 221 6.23 -17.28 11.69
CA LEU A 221 6.54 -15.90 11.28
C LEU A 221 8.03 -15.68 11.03
N ASN A 222 8.90 -16.31 11.82
CA ASN A 222 10.35 -16.23 11.66
C ASN A 222 10.83 -16.95 10.38
N ASP A 223 10.35 -18.17 10.14
CA ASP A 223 10.70 -18.97 8.94
C ASP A 223 10.22 -18.29 7.64
N TYR A 224 9.19 -17.45 7.72
CA TYR A 224 8.60 -16.70 6.62
C TYR A 224 8.84 -15.18 6.68
N SER A 225 9.85 -14.72 7.43
CA SER A 225 10.33 -13.32 7.43
C SER A 225 11.59 -13.12 6.59
#